data_AF-A0A3Q7SY69-F1
#
_entry.id   AF-A0A3Q7SY69-F1
#
_cell.length_a   1.000
_cell.length_b   1.000
_cell.length_c   1.000
_cell.angle_alpha   90.00
_cell.angle_beta   90.00
_cell.angle_gamma   90.00
#
_symmetry.space_group_name_H-M   'P 1'
#
loop_
_entity.id
_entity.type
_entity.pdbx_description
1 polymer ?
#
loop_
_entity_poly.entity_id
_entity_poly.type
_entity_poly.pdbx_seq_one_letter_code
_entity_poly.pdbx_strand_id
1 'polypeptide(L)' 'MVDVKSLSDYELQNELNKLGFSPGPILPSTRKVYEKKLVQLLVSPPCASTVMNGPCELDRAQDDDDSEETQGFHH' A
#
# COMPACT_ATOMS: atom_id res chain seq x y z
N MET A 1 -13.82 -7.12 6.13
CA MET A 1 -13.03 -6.52 5.03
C MET A 1 -14.01 -5.85 4.09
N VAL A 2 -13.77 -4.61 3.69
CA VAL A 2 -14.60 -3.93 2.68
C VAL A 2 -14.36 -4.63 1.35
N ASP A 3 -15.40 -5.20 0.73
CA ASP A 3 -15.28 -5.76 -0.60
C ASP A 3 -15.31 -4.63 -1.63
N VAL A 4 -14.14 -4.30 -2.16
CA VAL A 4 -13.95 -3.14 -3.02
C VAL A 4 -14.63 -3.32 -4.38
N LYS A 5 -14.79 -4.58 -4.83
CA LYS A 5 -15.40 -4.93 -6.12
C LYS A 5 -16.93 -4.89 -6.09
N SER A 6 -17.51 -5.01 -4.90
CA SER A 6 -18.95 -4.92 -4.69
C SER A 6 -19.43 -3.49 -4.49
N LEU A 7 -18.52 -2.50 -4.42
CA LEU A 7 -18.88 -1.10 -4.33
C LEU A 7 -19.39 -0.56 -5.66
N SER A 8 -20.46 0.21 -5.60
CA SER A 8 -20.90 1.05 -6.72
C SER A 8 -19.90 2.17 -6.97
N ASP A 9 -19.96 2.80 -8.15
CA ASP A 9 -19.07 3.91 -8.51
C ASP A 9 -19.12 5.06 -7.50
N TYR A 10 -20.32 5.37 -7.01
CA TYR A 10 -20.54 6.39 -6.00
C TYR A 10 -19.89 6.02 -4.65
N GLU A 11 -20.09 4.78 -4.20
CA GLU A 11 -19.51 4.27 -2.95
C GLU A 11 -17.98 4.27 -3.01
N LEU A 12 -17.41 3.80 -4.12
CA LEU A 12 -15.97 3.81 -4.37
C LEU A 12 -15.41 5.23 -4.31
N GLN A 13 -16.11 6.20 -4.90
CA GLN A 13 -15.73 7.61 -4.85
C GLN A 13 -15.82 8.17 -3.42
N ASN A 14 -16.87 7.85 -2.67
CA ASN A 14 -17.05 8.32 -1.31
C ASN A 14 -15.96 7.79 -0.38
N GLU A 15 -15.63 6.50 -0.47
CA GLU A 15 -14.56 5.90 0.32
C GLU A 15 -13.19 6.50 0.00
N LEU A 16 -12.90 6.78 -1.27
CA LEU A 16 -11.68 7.50 -1.65
C LEU A 16 -11.65 8.92 -1.08
N ASN A 17 -12.77 9.66 -1.12
CA ASN A 17 -12.84 11.02 -0.58
C ASN A 17 -12.64 11.04 0.95
N LYS A 18 -13.18 10.05 1.67
CA LYS A 18 -12.97 9.89 3.12
C LYS A 18 -11.51 9.72 3.48
N LEU A 19 -10.71 9.16 2.57
CA LEU A 19 -9.27 8.97 2.72
C LEU A 19 -8.46 10.18 2.21
N GLY A 20 -9.12 11.28 1.82
CA GLY A 20 -8.49 12.50 1.32
C GLY A 20 -8.13 12.46 -0.17
N PHE A 21 -8.63 11.47 -0.92
CA PHE A 21 -8.42 11.37 -2.35
C PHE A 21 -9.69 11.73 -3.12
N SER A 22 -9.66 12.80 -3.92
CA SER A 22 -10.79 13.22 -4.74
C SER A 22 -10.66 12.66 -6.16
N PRO A 23 -11.30 11.52 -6.49
CA PRO A 23 -11.26 10.98 -7.83
C PRO A 23 -12.12 11.82 -8.79
N GLY A 24 -11.76 11.76 -10.08
CA GLY A 24 -12.56 12.31 -11.15
C GLY A 24 -13.73 11.39 -11.54
N PRO A 25 -14.27 11.51 -12.75
CA PRO A 25 -15.36 10.65 -13.21
C PRO A 25 -14.93 9.18 -13.20
N ILE A 26 -15.71 8.35 -12.52
CA ILE A 26 -15.51 6.90 -12.48
C ILE A 26 -16.03 6.32 -13.79
N LEU A 27 -15.11 5.89 -14.64
CA LEU A 27 -15.38 5.23 -15.91
C LEU A 27 -15.06 3.74 -15.77
N PRO A 28 -15.64 2.85 -16.59
CA PRO A 28 -15.33 1.41 -16.55
C PRO A 28 -13.82 1.13 -16.69
N SER A 29 -13.12 1.93 -17.49
CA SER A 29 -11.67 1.86 -17.70
C SER A 29 -10.85 2.35 -16.50
N THR A 30 -11.37 3.31 -15.73
CA THR A 30 -10.69 3.89 -14.55
C THR A 30 -11.12 3.26 -13.23
N ARG A 31 -12.27 2.58 -13.16
CA ARG A 31 -12.79 1.89 -11.97
C ARG A 31 -11.74 0.99 -11.34
N LYS A 32 -11.07 0.16 -12.14
CA LYS A 32 -10.01 -0.76 -11.70
C LYS A 32 -8.83 -0.05 -11.02
N VAL A 33 -8.52 1.16 -11.45
CA VAL A 33 -7.45 1.98 -10.86
C VAL A 33 -7.88 2.50 -9.49
N TYR A 34 -9.12 2.96 -9.37
CA TYR A 34 -9.68 3.46 -8.12
C TYR A 34 -9.88 2.35 -7.07
N GLU A 35 -10.31 1.15 -7.48
CA GLU A 35 -10.40 -0.02 -6.59
C GLU A 35 -9.04 -0.37 -6.00
N LYS A 36 -8.00 -0.44 -6.85
CA LYS A 36 -6.61 -0.66 -6.40
C LYS A 36 -6.15 0.43 -5.44
N LYS A 37 -6.46 1.69 -5.74
CA LYS A 37 -6.10 2.84 -4.90
C LYS A 37 -6.76 2.74 -3.52
N LEU A 38 -8.03 2.35 -3.45
CA LEU A 38 -8.74 2.17 -2.18
C LEU A 38 -8.11 1.05 -1.34
N VAL A 39 -7.80 -0.10 -1.94
CA VAL A 39 -7.07 -1.18 -1.23
C VAL A 39 -5.72 -0.68 -0.70
N GLN A 40 -4.96 0.07 -1.50
CA GLN A 40 -3.67 0.62 -1.08
C GLN A 40 -3.80 1.55 0.12
N LEU A 41 -4.77 2.47 0.10
CA LEU A 41 -5.01 3.42 1.19
C LEU A 41 -5.51 2.75 2.48
N LEU A 42 -6.24 1.63 2.36
CA LEU A 42 -6.68 0.83 3.50
C LEU A 42 -5.56 0.00 4.12
N VAL A 43 -4.64 -0.52 3.30
CA VAL A 43 -3.51 -1.35 3.75
C VAL A 43 -2.34 -0.50 4.25
N SER A 44 -2.16 0.71 3.73
CA SER A 44 -1.12 1.64 4.17
C SER A 44 -1.69 3.06 4.21
N PRO A 45 -1.69 3.74 5.39
CA PRO A 45 -2.10 5.13 5.48
C PRO A 45 -1.21 5.99 4.55
N PRO A 46 -1.74 7.06 3.96
CA PRO A 46 -1.10 7.75 2.84
C PRO A 46 0.17 8.48 3.29
N CYS A 47 1.30 7.80 3.27
CA CYS A 47 2.56 8.44 2.94
C CYS A 47 2.46 8.75 1.44
N ALA A 48 2.36 10.03 1.08
CA ALA A 48 2.12 10.53 -0.27
C ALA A 48 2.96 9.82 -1.35
N SER A 49 2.45 8.74 -1.94
CA SER A 49 3.13 8.05 -3.04
C SER A 49 2.25 8.05 -4.28
N THR A 50 2.42 9.16 -4.96
CA THR A 50 2.25 9.39 -6.39
C THR A 50 2.71 8.19 -7.22
N VAL A 51 1.90 7.84 -8.23
CA VAL A 51 2.24 7.04 -9.42
C VAL A 51 2.56 5.56 -9.16
N MET A 52 1.57 4.71 -9.46
CA MET A 52 1.87 3.32 -9.83
C MET A 52 2.50 3.32 -11.23
N ASN A 53 3.83 3.21 -11.28
CA ASN A 53 4.57 2.65 -12.40
C ASN A 53 5.87 2.07 -11.83
N GLY A 54 5.80 0.87 -11.25
CA GLY A 54 6.97 0.13 -10.80
C GLY A 54 6.62 -1.02 -9.86
N PRO A 55 7.15 -2.24 -10.08
CA PRO A 55 6.96 -3.33 -9.14
C PRO A 55 7.61 -2.96 -7.81
N CYS A 56 6.85 -3.11 -6.72
CA CYS A 56 7.39 -3.00 -5.37
C CYS A 56 8.43 -4.11 -5.19
N GLU A 57 9.70 -3.74 -5.22
CA GLU A 57 10.82 -4.57 -4.77
C GLU A 57 10.61 -4.79 -3.27
N LEU A 58 10.07 -5.96 -2.94
CA LEU A 58 9.88 -6.46 -1.60
C LEU A 58 11.16 -7.23 -1.26
N ASP A 59 12.30 -6.57 -1.18
CA ASP A 59 13.53 -7.24 -0.74
C ASP A 59 13.64 -7.16 0.77
N ARG A 60 13.12 -8.23 1.36
CA ARG A 60 13.16 -8.57 2.76
C ARG A 60 14.56 -9.09 3.07
N ALA A 61 15.43 -8.24 3.61
CA ALA A 61 16.58 -8.70 4.38
C ALA A 61 16.37 -8.25 5.83
N GLN A 62 15.55 -9.02 6.56
CA GLN A 62 15.71 -9.13 8.00
C GLN A 62 16.72 -10.25 8.24
N ASP A 63 17.93 -9.89 8.63
CA ASP A 63 18.84 -10.79 9.34
C ASP A 63 19.30 -9.99 10.56
N ASP A 64 18.47 -10.03 11.61
CA ASP A 64 18.82 -9.60 12.95
C ASP A 64 19.37 -10.82 13.69
N ASP A 65 20.50 -10.60 14.37
CA ASP A 65 20.92 -11.25 15.61
C ASP A 65 21.57 -12.66 15.52
N ASP A 66 22.91 -12.70 15.49
CA ASP A 66 23.67 -13.74 16.19
C ASP A 66 24.72 -13.11 17.12
N SER A 67 24.29 -12.91 18.36
CA SER A 67 25.00 -13.25 19.61
C SER A 67 26.45 -12.79 19.80
N GLU A 68 26.62 -11.83 20.71
CA GLU A 68 27.83 -11.59 21.48
C GLU A 68 28.32 -12.88 22.19
N GLU A 69 29.59 -13.27 22.02
CA GLU A 69 30.46 -14.00 22.98
C GLU A 69 31.54 -14.81 22.24
N THR A 70 32.83 -14.46 22.39
CA THR A 70 33.86 -15.40 22.89
C THR A 70 35.22 -14.70 23.03
N GLN A 71 35.91 -15.06 24.11
CA GLN A 71 37.17 -14.53 24.62
C GLN A 71 38.40 -14.96 23.79
N GLY A 72 39.48 -14.16 23.86
CA GLY A 72 40.87 -14.56 23.60
C GLY A 72 41.41 -14.14 22.22
N PHE A 73 42.63 -13.68 22.00
CA PHE A 73 43.87 -13.80 22.76
C PHE A 73 44.81 -12.61 22.48
N HIS A 74 45.64 -12.35 23.48
CA HIS A 74 46.83 -11.51 23.51
C HIS A 74 47.86 -11.91 22.43
N HIS A 75 48.43 -10.94 21.70
CA HIS A 75 49.82 -10.98 21.24
C HIS A 75 50.39 -9.57 21.12
#